data_AF-A7TA72-F1
#
_entry.id   AF-A7TA72-F1
#
_cell.length_a   1.000
_cell.length_b   1.000
_cell.length_c   1.000
_cell.angle_alpha   90.00
_cell.angle_beta   90.00
_cell.angle_gamma   90.00
#
_symmetry.space_group_name_H-M   'P 1'
#
loop_
_entity.id
_entity.type
_entity.pdbx_description
1 polymer ?
#
loop_
_entity_poly.entity_id
_entity_poly.type
_entity_poly.pdbx_seq_one_letter_code
_entity_poly.pdbx_strand_id
1 'polypeptide(L)' 'CAPANRCNAVATGWLIGKHPTTADGVVTRTVCFHSNGDCCHSSVKVQVRKCVNQYVYKLVPP' A
#
# COMPACT_ATOMS: atom_id res chain seq x y z
N CYS A 1 -9.54 -9.46 1.17
CA CYS A 1 -8.77 -8.29 1.65
C CYS A 1 -7.79 -8.72 2.74
N ALA A 2 -6.82 -7.89 3.10
CA ALA A 2 -6.01 -8.15 4.30
C ALA A 2 -6.90 -8.10 5.56
N PRO A 3 -6.63 -8.88 6.62
CA PRO A 3 -7.38 -8.79 7.87
C PRO A 3 -7.32 -7.37 8.45
N ALA A 4 -8.43 -6.86 9.00
CA ALA A 4 -8.45 -5.58 9.71
C ALA A 4 -7.67 -5.66 11.05
N ASN A 5 -7.43 -4.51 11.68
CA ASN A 5 -6.73 -4.38 12.97
C ASN A 5 -5.33 -5.01 13.01
N ARG A 6 -4.56 -4.90 11.92
CA ARG A 6 -3.16 -5.35 11.85
C ARG A 6 -2.20 -4.15 11.89
N CYS A 7 -0.97 -4.41 12.33
CA CYS A 7 0.13 -3.44 12.35
C CYS A 7 -0.21 -2.14 13.11
N ASN A 8 -0.97 -2.23 14.21
CA ASN A 8 -1.44 -1.07 15.00
C ASN A 8 -2.26 -0.05 14.19
N ALA A 9 -2.96 -0.49 13.14
CA ALA A 9 -3.87 0.34 12.36
C ALA A 9 -5.30 -0.21 12.44
N VAL A 10 -6.27 0.65 12.79
CA VAL A 10 -7.71 0.31 12.76
C VAL A 10 -8.11 -0.09 11.33
N ALA A 11 -7.74 0.76 10.37
CA ALA A 11 -7.90 0.49 8.95
C ALA A 11 -6.61 -0.10 8.39
N THR A 12 -6.59 -1.42 8.13
CA THR A 12 -5.38 -2.09 7.62
C THR A 12 -5.21 -1.81 6.14
N GLY A 13 -4.07 -1.21 5.77
CA GLY A 13 -3.71 -0.94 4.38
C GLY A 13 -2.95 -2.10 3.72
N TRP A 14 -3.25 -2.42 2.46
CA TRP A 14 -2.41 -3.28 1.61
C TRP A 14 -2.28 -2.72 0.20
N LEU A 15 -1.14 -3.00 -0.42
CA LEU A 15 -0.88 -2.69 -1.81
C LEU A 15 -1.72 -3.58 -2.74
N ILE A 16 -2.45 -2.99 -3.68
CA ILE A 16 -3.09 -3.73 -4.76
C ILE A 16 -2.03 -4.09 -5.81
N GLY A 17 -1.96 -5.39 -6.12
CA GLY A 17 -1.06 -5.94 -7.11
C GLY A 17 0.30 -6.32 -6.53
N LYS A 18 1.28 -6.50 -7.41
CA LYS A 18 2.63 -6.92 -7.03
C LYS A 18 3.50 -5.70 -6.70
N HIS A 19 4.44 -5.92 -5.79
CA HIS A 19 5.52 -4.97 -5.54
C HIS A 19 6.39 -4.80 -6.80
N PRO A 20 6.93 -3.59 -7.05
CA PRO A 20 7.84 -3.38 -8.17
C PRO A 20 9.13 -4.18 -8.00
N THR A 21 9.76 -4.47 -9.13
CA THR A 21 11.16 -4.92 -9.20
C THR A 21 12.10 -3.71 -9.28
N THR A 22 13.40 -3.96 -9.15
CA THR A 22 14.42 -2.89 -9.28
C THR A 22 14.42 -2.29 -10.70
N ALA A 23 14.06 -3.07 -11.72
CA ALA A 23 13.99 -2.63 -13.11
C ALA A 23 12.79 -1.71 -13.41
N ASP A 24 11.70 -1.86 -12.66
CA ASP A 24 10.47 -1.07 -12.86
C ASP A 24 10.63 0.41 -12.42
N GLY A 25 11.66 0.72 -11.64
CA GLY A 25 11.88 2.06 -11.12
C GLY A 25 10.79 2.53 -10.16
N VAL A 26 10.29 3.75 -10.35
CA VAL A 26 9.20 4.33 -9.54
C VAL A 26 7.87 4.06 -10.23
N VAL A 27 6.98 3.33 -9.55
CA VAL A 27 5.64 3.02 -10.05
C VAL A 27 4.56 3.54 -9.13
N THR A 28 3.43 3.94 -9.70
CA THR A 28 2.24 4.31 -8.95
C THR A 28 1.43 3.06 -8.64
N ARG A 29 1.06 2.87 -7.37
CA ARG A 29 0.23 1.75 -6.91
C ARG A 29 -0.90 2.27 -6.03
N THR A 30 -1.99 1.51 -6.01
CA THR A 30 -3.13 1.79 -5.14
C THR A 30 -2.95 0.99 -3.85
N VAL A 31 -3.07 1.65 -2.70
CA VAL A 31 -3.23 1.01 -1.40
C VAL A 31 -4.71 1.07 -1.06
N CYS A 32 -5.32 -0.07 -0.74
CA CYS A 32 -6.66 -0.14 -0.19
C CYS A 32 -6.59 -0.33 1.32
N PHE A 33 -7.56 0.24 2.02
CA PHE A 33 -7.72 0.08 3.46
C PHE A 33 -9.01 -0.69 3.76
N HIS A 34 -8.88 -1.73 4.58
CA HIS A 34 -10.00 -2.54 5.04
C HIS A 34 -10.48 -1.96 6.36
N SER A 35 -11.74 -1.54 6.37
CA SER A 35 -12.45 -1.02 7.54
C SER A 35 -13.93 -1.36 7.42
N ASN A 36 -14.65 -1.45 8.55
CA ASN A 36 -16.11 -1.62 8.59
C ASN A 36 -16.66 -2.79 7.74
N GLY A 37 -15.89 -3.87 7.57
CA GLY A 37 -16.28 -5.02 6.73
C GLY A 37 -16.17 -4.79 5.22
N ASP A 38 -15.78 -3.59 4.79
CA ASP A 38 -15.50 -3.29 3.39
C ASP A 38 -14.00 -3.48 3.08
N CYS A 39 -13.76 -4.44 2.19
CA CYS A 39 -12.45 -4.79 1.69
C CYS A 39 -11.74 -3.69 0.89
N CYS A 40 -12.32 -2.54 0.57
CA CYS A 40 -11.57 -1.37 0.12
C CYS A 40 -12.37 -0.11 0.43
N HIS A 41 -12.66 0.08 1.71
CA HIS A 41 -13.45 1.22 2.18
C HIS A 41 -12.85 2.56 1.75
N SER A 42 -11.52 2.66 1.80
CA SER A 42 -10.79 3.80 1.27
C SER A 42 -9.56 3.34 0.49
N SER A 43 -9.11 4.17 -0.44
CA SER A 43 -7.90 3.88 -1.21
C SER A 43 -7.11 5.15 -1.49
N VAL A 44 -5.79 4.99 -1.61
CA VAL A 44 -4.85 6.07 -1.93
C VAL A 44 -3.86 5.59 -2.98
N LYS A 45 -3.43 6.52 -3.84
CA LYS A 45 -2.34 6.26 -4.78
C LYS A 45 -1.03 6.67 -4.14
N VAL A 46 -0.08 5.74 -4.11
CA VAL A 46 1.27 5.94 -3.59
C VAL A 46 2.29 5.67 -4.68
N GLN A 47 3.44 6.33 -4.60
CA GLN A 47 4.58 5.95 -5.44
C GLN A 47 5.45 4.98 -4.65
N VAL A 48 5.82 3.86 -5.28
CA VAL A 48 6.67 2.84 -4.68
C VAL A 48 7.83 2.51 -5.62
N ARG A 49 9.01 2.30 -5.04
CA ARG A 49 10.20 1.80 -5.74
C ARG A 49 10.88 0.70 -4.93
N LYS A 50 11.41 -0.31 -5.63
CA LYS A 50 12.35 -1.28 -5.02
C LYS A 50 13.76 -0.70 -5.08
N CYS A 51 14.38 -0.54 -3.92
CA CYS A 51 15.82 -0.33 -3.76
C CYS A 51 16.50 -1.67 -3.44
N VAL A 52 17.83 -1.72 -3.36
CA VAL A 52 18.61 -2.98 -3.19
C VAL A 52 18.04 -3.87 -2.08
N ASN A 53 17.91 -3.34 -0.84
CA ASN A 53 17.43 -4.13 0.31
C ASN A 53 16.03 -3.76 0.82
N GLN A 54 15.42 -2.71 0.28
CA GLN A 54 14.20 -2.14 0.87
C GLN A 54 13.23 -1.59 -0.17
N TYR A 55 11.99 -1.41 0.22
CA TYR A 55 10.98 -0.69 -0.55
C TYR A 55 10.83 0.71 0.03
N VAL A 56 10.80 1.70 -0.85
CA VAL A 56 10.55 3.09 -0.46
C VAL A 56 9.18 3.48 -0.98
N TYR A 57 8.33 3.97 -0.07
CA TYR A 57 6.98 4.42 -0.37
C TYR A 57 6.89 5.92 -0.14
N LYS A 58 6.37 6.65 -1.13
CA LYS A 58 5.98 8.05 -1.00
C LYS A 58 4.47 8.11 -0.80
N LEU A 59 4.07 8.41 0.43
CA LEU A 59 2.68 8.60 0.82
C LEU A 59 2.19 9.99 0.42
N VAL A 60 0.86 10.15 0.39
CA VAL A 60 0.22 11.46 0.24
C VAL A 60 0.38 12.28 1.52
N PRO A 61 0.48 13.62 1.44
CA PRO A 61 0.44 14.47 2.62
C PRO A 61 -0.84 14.26 3.45
N PRO A 62 -0.78 14.49 4.77
CA PRO A 62 -1.95 14.46 5.65
C PRO A 62 -2.93 15.60 5.33
#